data_AF-A0A3D5WPK6-F1
#
_entry.id   AF-A0A3D5WPK6-F1
#
_cell.length_a   1.000
_cell.length_b   1.000
_cell.length_c   1.000
_cell.angle_alpha   90.00
_cell.angle_beta   90.00
_cell.angle_gamma   90.00
#
_symmetry.space_group_name_H-M   'P 1'
#
loop_
_entity.id
_entity.type
_entity.pdbx_description
1 polymer ?
#
loop_
_entity_poly.entity_id
_entity_poly.type
_entity_poly.pdbx_seq_one_letter_code
_entity_poly.pdbx_strand_id
1 'polypeptide(L)'
;MKKKILSVVMACVMAVSCCSGVMAMAAYNDNLQTTTIETNDGVIFEIKDGVEDSFVGGMRRDSYIAVDSYLNDKSGSQTIPFRTNSDYPYYRVFVSNTSKTSYNITLTDASGKNQLTSSPITLGAGRHTNITNSNAASGMRYLTVTAQDGSALDGTVRIRLASSADELANG
;
A
#
# COMPACT_ATOMS: atom_id res chain seq x y z
N MET A 1 -77.76 17.84 -8.01
CA MET A 1 -77.60 16.41 -8.36
C MET A 1 -76.28 15.98 -7.69
N LYS A 2 -76.10 14.99 -6.78
CA LYS A 2 -76.65 13.61 -6.59
C LYS A 2 -76.47 12.75 -7.86
N LYS A 3 -75.96 11.50 -7.88
CA LYS A 3 -75.29 10.53 -6.95
C LYS A 3 -74.62 9.44 -7.87
N LYS A 4 -73.65 8.55 -7.57
CA LYS A 4 -72.83 8.11 -6.40
C LYS A 4 -71.40 8.69 -6.52
N ILE A 5 -70.24 8.21 -6.00
CA ILE A 5 -69.71 7.09 -5.14
C ILE A 5 -69.53 5.66 -5.71
N LEU A 6 -68.26 5.22 -5.89
CA LEU A 6 -67.79 3.83 -5.64
C LEU A 6 -66.32 3.85 -5.14
N SER A 7 -65.89 2.79 -4.43
CA SER A 7 -64.58 2.69 -3.76
C SER A 7 -63.93 1.33 -4.03
N VAL A 8 -62.60 1.29 -4.12
CA VAL A 8 -61.80 0.06 -3.97
C VAL A 8 -60.66 0.36 -3.00
N VAL A 9 -60.81 -0.11 -1.76
CA VAL A 9 -59.70 -0.29 -0.83
C VAL A 9 -59.13 -1.68 -1.06
N MET A 10 -57.83 -1.81 -1.26
CA MET A 10 -57.13 -3.09 -1.15
C MET A 10 -55.81 -2.88 -0.40
N ALA A 11 -55.82 -3.14 0.91
CA ALA A 11 -54.66 -2.97 1.78
C ALA A 11 -54.12 -4.35 2.20
N CYS A 12 -52.95 -4.71 1.67
CA CYS A 12 -52.07 -5.83 2.03
C CYS A 12 -50.76 -5.64 1.23
N VAL A 13 -49.54 -5.83 1.75
CA VAL A 13 -49.07 -6.32 3.06
C VAL A 13 -47.88 -5.45 3.50
N MET A 14 -47.69 -5.19 4.80
CA MET A 14 -46.38 -4.69 5.29
C MET A 14 -45.45 -5.86 5.57
N ALA A 15 -44.26 -5.85 4.96
CA ALA A 15 -43.15 -6.73 5.32
C ALA A 15 -41.86 -5.91 5.39
N VAL A 16 -41.27 -5.84 6.60
CA VAL A 16 -39.95 -5.23 6.81
C VAL A 16 -38.89 -6.32 6.73
N SER A 17 -38.02 -6.21 5.73
CA SER A 17 -36.69 -6.82 5.69
C SER A 17 -35.75 -5.79 5.06
N CYS A 18 -34.95 -5.06 5.84
CA CYS A 18 -33.68 -5.52 6.43
C CYS A 18 -32.61 -5.74 5.36
N CYS A 19 -31.62 -4.85 5.36
CA CYS A 19 -30.42 -4.85 4.51
C CYS A 19 -30.70 -4.65 3.00
N SER A 20 -29.82 -4.01 2.24
CA SER A 20 -28.61 -3.24 2.58
C SER A 20 -28.59 -1.95 1.73
N GLY A 21 -27.77 -0.97 2.14
CA GLY A 21 -27.55 0.20 1.29
C GLY A 21 -26.97 -0.24 -0.06
N VAL A 22 -27.45 0.35 -1.15
CA VAL A 22 -26.85 0.18 -2.48
C VAL A 22 -25.48 0.86 -2.45
N MET A 23 -24.47 0.11 -1.99
CA MET A 23 -23.08 0.49 -2.17
C MET A 23 -22.86 0.60 -3.68
N ALA A 24 -22.50 1.80 -4.13
CA ALA A 24 -21.93 1.98 -5.45
C ALA A 24 -20.60 1.21 -5.46
N MET A 25 -20.66 -0.05 -5.87
CA MET A 25 -19.50 -0.91 -6.06
C MET A 25 -18.70 -0.29 -7.20
N ALA A 26 -17.77 0.60 -6.85
CA ALA A 26 -16.87 1.22 -7.82
C ALA A 26 -16.17 0.09 -8.57
N ALA A 27 -16.36 0.03 -9.88
CA ALA A 27 -15.84 -1.06 -10.70
C ALA A 27 -14.32 -1.13 -10.53
N TYR A 28 -13.85 -2.16 -9.83
CA TYR A 28 -12.45 -2.30 -9.47
C TYR A 28 -11.67 -2.57 -10.75
N ASN A 29 -10.97 -1.54 -11.24
CA ASN A 29 -10.12 -1.65 -12.41
C ASN A 29 -8.85 -2.39 -12.02
N ASP A 30 -8.85 -3.71 -12.21
CA ASP A 30 -7.77 -4.66 -11.85
C ASP A 30 -6.55 -4.56 -12.79
N ASN A 31 -6.23 -3.33 -13.18
CA ASN A 31 -5.19 -3.01 -14.14
C ASN A 31 -3.96 -2.59 -13.33
N LEU A 32 -3.05 -3.53 -13.05
CA LEU A 32 -1.84 -3.29 -12.24
C LEU A 32 -1.01 -2.13 -12.82
N GLN A 33 -1.21 -0.93 -12.27
CA GLN A 33 -0.56 0.29 -12.77
C GLN A 33 0.91 0.33 -12.34
N THR A 34 1.76 -0.32 -13.14
CA THR A 34 3.22 -0.28 -13.00
C THR A 34 3.72 1.15 -13.21
N THR A 35 3.71 1.94 -12.14
CA THR A 35 4.12 3.34 -12.16
C THR A 35 5.64 3.38 -11.99
N THR A 36 6.32 3.89 -13.01
CA THR A 36 7.76 4.16 -12.99
C THR A 36 8.02 5.47 -12.25
N ILE A 37 8.89 5.41 -11.24
CA ILE A 37 9.47 6.59 -10.58
C ILE A 37 10.98 6.47 -10.64
N GLU A 38 11.68 7.56 -10.97
CA GLU A 38 13.14 7.59 -11.01
C GLU A 38 13.75 7.72 -9.59
N THR A 39 14.90 7.09 -9.38
CA THR A 39 15.75 7.29 -8.19
C THR A 39 16.83 8.34 -8.45
N ASN A 40 17.37 8.92 -7.38
CA ASN A 40 18.48 9.89 -7.43
C ASN A 40 19.81 9.30 -7.97
N ASP A 41 19.85 8.00 -8.23
CA ASP A 41 20.94 7.24 -8.84
C ASP A 41 20.53 6.53 -10.15
N GLY A 42 19.38 6.91 -10.75
CA GLY A 42 19.04 6.64 -12.15
C GLY A 42 18.26 5.36 -12.47
N VAL A 43 17.57 4.76 -11.49
CA VAL A 43 16.79 3.52 -11.62
C VAL A 43 15.29 3.76 -11.58
N ILE A 44 14.55 2.86 -12.24
CA ILE A 44 13.09 2.78 -12.27
C ILE A 44 12.59 1.97 -11.05
N PHE A 45 11.78 2.57 -10.19
CA PHE A 45 10.90 1.83 -9.29
C PHE A 45 9.73 1.23 -10.08
N GLU A 46 9.54 -0.09 -10.02
CA GLU A 46 8.28 -0.72 -10.42
C GLU A 46 7.28 -0.72 -9.25
N ILE A 47 6.31 0.20 -9.26
CA ILE A 47 5.18 0.18 -8.32
C ILE A 47 4.13 -0.83 -8.77
N LYS A 48 3.98 -1.95 -8.06
CA LYS A 48 2.94 -2.96 -8.34
C LYS A 48 1.87 -2.94 -7.25
N ASP A 49 0.75 -2.28 -7.56
CA ASP A 49 -0.54 -2.44 -6.87
C ASP A 49 -1.08 -3.87 -7.11
N GLY A 50 -1.90 -4.40 -6.20
CA GLY A 50 -2.58 -5.69 -6.34
C GLY A 50 -1.82 -6.94 -5.85
N VAL A 51 -0.48 -6.93 -5.75
CA VAL A 51 0.28 -8.12 -5.31
C VAL A 51 0.61 -8.08 -3.81
N GLU A 52 -0.11 -8.87 -2.98
CA GLU A 52 0.38 -9.26 -1.64
C GLU A 52 1.74 -9.96 -1.79
N ASP A 53 2.67 -9.78 -0.83
CA ASP A 53 3.99 -10.43 -0.85
C ASP A 53 3.85 -11.97 -0.83
N SER A 54 3.82 -12.56 -2.03
CA SER A 54 3.36 -13.94 -2.28
C SER A 54 4.40 -15.01 -1.94
N PHE A 55 5.38 -14.64 -1.11
CA PHE A 55 6.59 -15.41 -0.87
C PHE A 55 6.36 -16.62 0.05
N VAL A 56 5.75 -17.66 -0.52
CA VAL A 56 5.76 -19.02 0.02
C VAL A 56 7.22 -19.41 0.28
N GLY A 57 7.56 -19.62 1.55
CA GLY A 57 8.93 -19.50 2.05
C GLY A 57 9.94 -20.50 1.47
N GLY A 58 10.62 -20.10 0.39
CA GLY A 58 11.87 -20.72 -0.07
C GLY A 58 13.08 -19.89 0.39
N MET A 59 13.98 -20.47 1.18
CA MET A 59 15.25 -19.81 1.55
C MET A 59 16.21 -19.74 0.34
N ARG A 60 15.98 -18.79 -0.58
CA ARG A 60 17.05 -18.27 -1.44
C ARG A 60 18.04 -17.58 -0.50
N ARG A 61 19.25 -18.15 -0.33
CA ARG A 61 20.23 -17.77 0.70
C ARG A 61 20.66 -16.31 0.64
N ASP A 62 20.42 -15.72 -0.52
CA ASP A 62 20.98 -14.49 -1.05
C ASP A 62 20.05 -13.29 -0.74
N SER A 63 18.87 -13.54 -0.15
CA SER A 63 17.91 -12.50 0.27
C SER A 63 17.19 -12.84 1.57
N TYR A 64 16.84 -11.83 2.38
CA TYR A 64 16.16 -12.02 3.66
C TYR A 64 15.22 -10.88 4.03
N ILE A 65 14.28 -11.13 4.96
CA ILE A 65 13.39 -10.11 5.53
C ILE A 65 14.14 -9.39 6.65
N ALA A 66 14.44 -8.10 6.45
CA ALA A 66 15.11 -7.25 7.44
C ALA A 66 14.13 -6.48 8.34
N VAL A 67 12.89 -6.26 7.89
CA VAL A 67 11.79 -5.74 8.70
C VAL A 67 10.51 -6.48 8.34
N ASP A 68 9.74 -6.88 9.35
CA ASP A 68 8.31 -7.19 9.25
C ASP A 68 7.63 -6.52 10.44
N SER A 69 6.66 -5.63 10.20
CA SER A 69 6.14 -4.73 11.24
C SER A 69 4.77 -4.16 10.89
N TYR A 70 3.98 -3.86 11.93
CA TYR A 70 2.71 -3.16 11.80
C TYR A 70 2.92 -1.64 11.68
N LEU A 71 2.07 -1.01 10.88
CA LEU A 71 1.83 0.43 10.93
C LEU A 71 0.73 0.69 11.95
N ASN A 72 1.05 1.39 13.04
CA ASN A 72 0.11 1.62 14.14
C ASN A 72 0.34 2.94 14.90
N ASP A 73 1.18 3.84 14.38
CA ASP A 73 1.41 5.14 15.01
C ASP A 73 0.14 6.00 15.05
N LYS A 74 -0.15 6.54 16.23
CA LYS A 74 -1.39 7.29 16.52
C LYS A 74 -1.31 8.78 16.20
N SER A 75 -0.13 9.29 15.86
CA SER A 75 0.07 10.64 15.31
C SER A 75 0.07 10.66 13.78
N GLY A 76 -0.13 9.50 13.15
CA GLY A 76 -0.25 9.36 11.71
C GLY A 76 1.06 9.42 10.96
N SER A 77 2.21 9.20 11.62
CA SER A 77 3.52 9.15 10.95
C SER A 77 4.47 8.17 11.63
N GLN A 78 5.02 7.23 10.86
CA GLN A 78 5.90 6.18 11.38
C GLN A 78 7.15 6.05 10.50
N THR A 79 8.32 6.16 11.11
CA THR A 79 9.63 6.01 10.45
C THR A 79 10.27 4.69 10.86
N ILE A 80 10.63 3.88 9.87
CA ILE A 80 11.13 2.52 10.00
C ILE A 80 12.57 2.48 9.47
N PRO A 81 13.59 2.35 10.35
CA PRO A 81 14.98 2.26 9.93
C PRO A 81 15.35 0.85 9.46
N PHE A 82 16.17 0.76 8.42
CA PHE A 82 16.80 -0.49 7.96
C PHE A 82 18.23 -0.22 7.47
N ARG A 83 19.06 -1.27 7.32
CA ARG A 83 20.48 -1.13 6.97
C ARG A 83 20.90 -2.01 5.81
N THR A 84 21.13 -1.36 4.67
CA THR A 84 21.81 -1.94 3.49
C THR A 84 23.32 -2.08 3.73
N ASN A 85 23.96 -3.09 3.14
CA ASN A 85 25.40 -3.35 3.26
C ASN A 85 25.97 -3.98 1.97
N SER A 86 27.26 -4.31 1.94
CA SER A 86 27.93 -4.91 0.77
C SER A 86 27.34 -6.23 0.29
N ASP A 87 26.79 -7.01 1.22
CA ASP A 87 26.38 -8.39 1.01
C ASP A 87 24.89 -8.44 0.62
N TYR A 88 24.13 -7.44 1.08
CA TYR A 88 22.73 -7.19 0.72
C TYR A 88 22.49 -5.70 0.41
N PRO A 89 22.92 -5.19 -0.76
CA PRO A 89 22.80 -3.78 -1.10
C PRO A 89 21.46 -3.41 -1.78
N TYR A 90 20.72 -4.39 -2.32
CA TYR A 90 19.43 -4.17 -2.99
C TYR A 90 18.27 -4.37 -2.01
N TYR A 91 17.13 -3.71 -2.23
CA TYR A 91 15.96 -3.89 -1.35
C TYR A 91 14.59 -3.71 -2.03
N ARG A 92 13.59 -4.46 -1.54
CA ARG A 92 12.17 -4.24 -1.83
C ARG A 92 11.43 -3.90 -0.54
N VAL A 93 10.63 -2.84 -0.57
CA VAL A 93 9.67 -2.49 0.48
C VAL A 93 8.28 -2.87 0.01
N PHE A 94 7.54 -3.63 0.81
CA PHE A 94 6.10 -3.79 0.72
C PHE A 94 5.44 -2.91 1.78
N VAL A 95 4.40 -2.16 1.39
CA VAL A 95 3.57 -1.36 2.31
C VAL A 95 2.10 -1.69 2.05
N SER A 96 1.37 -2.10 3.09
CA SER A 96 -0.08 -2.26 3.08
C SER A 96 -0.74 -1.17 3.92
N ASN A 97 -1.82 -0.60 3.39
CA ASN A 97 -2.67 0.39 4.04
C ASN A 97 -4.09 -0.17 4.16
N THR A 98 -4.42 -0.70 5.33
CA THR A 98 -5.78 -1.21 5.64
C THR A 98 -6.74 -0.12 6.12
N SER A 99 -6.23 1.11 6.30
CA SER A 99 -7.01 2.26 6.72
C SER A 99 -7.89 2.87 5.61
N LYS A 100 -8.67 3.88 5.98
CA LYS A 100 -9.58 4.63 5.10
C LYS A 100 -8.97 5.90 4.49
N THR A 101 -7.70 6.18 4.76
CA THR A 101 -7.00 7.39 4.29
C THR A 101 -5.78 6.98 3.46
N SER A 102 -5.51 7.71 2.38
CA SER A 102 -4.27 7.57 1.60
C SER A 102 -3.02 7.96 2.41
N TYR A 103 -1.92 7.26 2.16
CA TYR A 103 -0.62 7.50 2.80
C TYR A 103 0.39 8.09 1.81
N ASN A 104 1.25 8.97 2.31
CA ASN A 104 2.49 9.38 1.66
C ASN A 104 3.62 8.47 2.15
N ILE A 105 4.40 7.93 1.22
CA ILE A 105 5.58 7.10 1.50
C ILE A 105 6.83 7.79 0.95
N THR A 106 7.86 7.89 1.78
CA THR A 106 9.19 8.40 1.40
C THR A 106 10.31 7.45 1.84
N LEU A 107 11.44 7.51 1.13
CA LEU A 107 12.65 6.75 1.41
C LEU A 107 13.83 7.73 1.52
N THR A 108 14.50 7.77 2.66
CA THR A 108 15.69 8.62 2.88
C THR A 108 16.92 7.82 3.28
N ASP A 109 18.09 8.40 3.09
CA ASP A 109 19.38 7.86 3.58
C ASP A 109 19.83 8.53 4.90
N ALA A 110 20.99 8.12 5.40
CA ALA A 110 21.63 8.67 6.60
C ALA A 110 21.91 10.19 6.57
N SER A 111 21.88 10.85 5.40
CA SER A 111 22.02 12.31 5.26
C SER A 111 20.67 13.04 5.23
N GLY A 112 19.55 12.30 5.27
CA GLY A 112 18.20 12.83 5.12
C GLY A 112 17.80 13.08 3.66
N LYS A 113 18.65 12.77 2.68
CA LYS A 113 18.33 12.95 1.25
C LYS A 113 17.22 11.96 0.84
N ASN A 114 16.15 12.48 0.22
CA ASN A 114 15.15 11.63 -0.45
C ASN A 114 15.81 10.83 -1.58
N GLN A 115 15.58 9.52 -1.61
CA GLN A 115 16.13 8.64 -2.64
C GLN A 115 15.26 8.65 -3.91
N LEU A 116 13.95 8.89 -3.76
CA LEU A 116 13.03 9.17 -4.87
C LEU A 116 13.40 10.52 -5.51
N THR A 117 13.40 10.67 -6.85
CA THR A 117 13.49 12.00 -7.47
C THR A 117 12.17 12.77 -7.41
N SER A 118 11.06 12.04 -7.35
CA SER A 118 9.70 12.58 -7.33
C SER A 118 9.24 13.04 -5.94
N SER A 119 8.05 13.64 -5.93
CA SER A 119 7.15 13.71 -4.78
C SER A 119 6.97 12.33 -4.09
N PRO A 120 6.50 12.29 -2.82
CA PRO A 120 6.20 11.06 -2.11
C PRO A 120 5.26 10.13 -2.88
N ILE A 121 5.47 8.82 -2.72
CA ILE A 121 4.60 7.79 -3.29
C ILE A 121 3.25 7.87 -2.55
N THR A 122 2.18 8.15 -3.29
CA THR A 122 0.81 8.14 -2.74
C THR A 122 0.26 6.72 -2.82
N LEU A 123 0.06 6.09 -1.65
CA LEU A 123 -0.65 4.82 -1.51
C LEU A 123 -2.11 5.11 -1.15
N GLY A 124 -3.06 4.63 -1.95
CA GLY A 124 -4.49 4.80 -1.68
C GLY A 124 -4.97 4.13 -0.39
N ALA A 125 -6.13 4.53 0.11
CA ALA A 125 -6.85 3.81 1.16
C ALA A 125 -7.22 2.38 0.72
N GLY A 126 -7.06 1.38 1.60
CA GLY A 126 -7.37 -0.02 1.28
C GLY A 126 -6.53 -0.60 0.13
N ARG A 127 -5.26 -0.18 0.00
CA ARG A 127 -4.33 -0.57 -1.08
C ARG A 127 -2.99 -1.00 -0.50
N HIS A 128 -2.19 -1.64 -1.34
CA HIS A 128 -0.81 -2.01 -1.06
C HIS A 128 0.11 -1.62 -2.22
N THR A 129 1.40 -1.47 -1.95
CA THR A 129 2.42 -1.18 -2.95
C THR A 129 3.71 -1.94 -2.67
N ASN A 130 4.39 -2.32 -3.76
CA ASN A 130 5.76 -2.81 -3.75
C ASN A 130 6.67 -1.73 -4.34
N ILE A 131 7.77 -1.42 -3.66
CA ILE A 131 8.75 -0.40 -4.02
C ILE A 131 10.13 -1.10 -4.08
N THR A 132 10.59 -1.44 -5.28
CA THR A 132 11.85 -2.17 -5.49
C THR A 132 12.97 -1.22 -5.87
N ASN A 133 14.01 -1.11 -5.03
CA ASN A 133 15.25 -0.43 -5.37
C ASN A 133 16.23 -1.43 -6.01
N SER A 134 16.44 -1.27 -7.33
CA SER A 134 17.38 -2.08 -8.12
C SER A 134 18.80 -1.50 -8.19
N ASN A 135 19.12 -0.43 -7.45
CA ASN A 135 20.47 0.12 -7.33
C ASN A 135 21.15 -0.33 -6.03
N ALA A 136 22.48 -0.52 -6.09
CA ALA A 136 23.26 -0.99 -4.95
C ALA A 136 23.44 0.09 -3.87
N ALA A 137 22.69 -0.03 -2.77
CA ALA A 137 22.74 0.88 -1.64
C ALA A 137 23.64 0.35 -0.50
N SER A 138 24.19 1.26 0.31
CA SER A 138 24.91 0.90 1.54
C SER A 138 24.61 1.91 2.66
N GLY A 139 24.72 1.48 3.92
CA GLY A 139 24.46 2.31 5.10
C GLY A 139 23.00 2.28 5.58
N MET A 140 22.65 3.23 6.46
CA MET A 140 21.30 3.36 7.01
C MET A 140 20.33 3.95 5.99
N ARG A 141 19.10 3.44 6.02
CA ARG A 141 17.96 3.82 5.20
C ARG A 141 16.74 3.96 6.11
N TYR A 142 15.82 4.83 5.74
CA TYR A 142 14.59 5.08 6.49
C TYR A 142 13.41 5.09 5.54
N LEU A 143 12.43 4.24 5.81
CA LEU A 143 11.10 4.35 5.22
C LEU A 143 10.25 5.22 6.16
N THR A 144 9.63 6.28 5.66
CA THR A 144 8.61 7.02 6.42
C THR A 144 7.27 6.89 5.73
N VAL A 145 6.24 6.50 6.50
CA VAL A 145 4.85 6.40 6.07
C VAL A 145 4.03 7.39 6.88
N THR A 146 3.26 8.26 6.21
CA THR A 146 2.49 9.34 6.83
C THR A 146 1.08 9.43 6.26
N ALA A 147 0.05 9.46 7.10
CA ALA A 147 -1.34 9.65 6.68
C ALA A 147 -1.57 11.07 6.14
N GLN A 148 -2.24 11.19 5.00
CA GLN A 148 -2.48 12.49 4.35
C GLN A 148 -3.41 13.43 5.14
N ASP A 149 -4.17 12.91 6.11
CA ASP A 149 -5.06 13.66 7.01
C ASP A 149 -4.59 13.70 8.48
N GLY A 150 -3.45 13.08 8.81
CA GLY A 150 -2.95 12.92 10.18
C GLY A 150 -3.70 11.89 11.04
N SER A 151 -4.56 11.05 10.45
CA SER A 151 -5.18 9.91 11.15
C SER A 151 -4.17 8.84 11.54
N ALA A 152 -4.50 8.03 12.56
CA ALA A 152 -3.66 6.92 13.00
C ALA A 152 -3.41 5.91 11.87
N LEU A 153 -2.19 5.40 11.78
CA LEU A 153 -1.85 4.39 10.78
C LEU A 153 -2.46 3.03 11.13
N ASP A 154 -2.80 2.26 10.09
CA ASP A 154 -3.27 0.87 10.17
C ASP A 154 -2.83 0.12 8.91
N GLY A 155 -2.15 -1.00 9.09
CA GLY A 155 -1.57 -1.80 8.01
C GLY A 155 -0.23 -2.41 8.39
N THR A 156 0.62 -2.70 7.39
CA THR A 156 1.92 -3.36 7.58
C THR A 156 3.00 -2.82 6.66
N VAL A 157 4.26 -3.00 7.08
CA VAL A 157 5.47 -2.81 6.29
C VAL A 157 6.33 -4.06 6.39
N ARG A 158 6.80 -4.55 5.24
CA ARG A 158 7.85 -5.56 5.15
C ARG A 158 8.98 -5.06 4.27
N ILE A 159 10.22 -5.25 4.70
CA ILE A 159 11.42 -4.83 3.95
C ILE A 159 12.31 -6.05 3.75
N ARG A 160 12.54 -6.39 2.48
CA ARG A 160 13.43 -7.47 2.04
C ARG A 160 14.73 -6.88 1.51
N LEU A 161 15.87 -7.42 1.92
CA LEU A 161 17.19 -7.10 1.35
C LEU A 161 17.69 -8.29 0.51
N ALA A 162 18.49 -8.02 -0.51
CA ALA A 162 19.02 -9.02 -1.44
C ALA A 162 20.43 -8.68 -1.93
N SER A 163 21.18 -9.72 -2.31
CA SER A 163 22.55 -9.62 -2.84
C SER A 163 22.58 -9.21 -4.32
N SER A 164 21.50 -9.49 -5.08
CA SER A 164 21.26 -8.99 -6.44
C SER A 164 19.87 -8.39 -6.60
N ALA A 165 19.66 -7.60 -7.67
CA ALA A 165 18.33 -7.08 -8.01
C ALA A 165 17.36 -8.18 -8.50
N ASP A 166 17.86 -9.20 -9.19
CA ASP A 166 17.06 -10.29 -9.78
C ASP A 166 16.41 -11.20 -8.71
N GLU A 167 17.03 -11.30 -7.53
CA GLU A 167 16.46 -11.94 -6.33
C GLU A 167 15.19 -11.24 -5.83
N LEU A 168 15.05 -9.93 -6.06
CA LEU A 168 13.86 -9.16 -5.71
C LEU A 168 12.76 -9.27 -6.77
N ALA A 169 13.11 -9.53 -8.03
CA ALA A 169 12.16 -9.51 -9.15
C ALA A 169 11.09 -10.62 -9.08
N ASN A 170 11.31 -11.68 -8.31
CA ASN A 170 10.49 -12.90 -8.30
C ASN A 170 9.88 -13.18 -6.91
N GLY A 171 8.67 -12.67 -6.70
CA GLY A 171 7.83 -12.80 -5.49
C GLY A 171 6.65 -11.84 -5.55
#